data_AF-A0A846XAV1-F1
#
_entry.id   AF-A0A846XAV1-F1
#
_cell.length_a   1.000
_cell.length_b   1.000
_cell.length_c   1.000
_cell.angle_alpha   90.00
_cell.angle_beta   90.00
_cell.angle_gamma   90.00
#
_symmetry.space_group_name_H-M   'P 1'
#
loop_
_entity.id
_entity.type
_entity.pdbx_description
1 polymer ?
#
loop_
_entity_poly.entity_id
_entity_poly.type
_entity_poly.pdbx_seq_one_letter_code
_entity_poly.pdbx_strand_id
1 'polypeptide(L)'
;MTAAMITSEMDEPGPVWLTEREVEVLRAWLCTESKASAARELFIAECTVAEHVARVRAKYVAAGRHATTKTALAARLLQDGHIRLDELR
;
A
#
# COMPACT_ATOMS: atom_id res chain seq x y z
N MET A 1 7.99 45.93 -1.25
CA MET A 1 7.05 45.45 -2.29
C MET A 1 7.81 44.47 -3.17
N THR A 2 7.35 43.29 -3.61
CA THR A 2 6.20 42.40 -3.27
C THR A 2 6.46 41.11 -4.09
N ALA A 3 6.35 39.86 -3.63
CA ALA A 3 5.96 39.22 -2.35
C ALA A 3 6.92 38.01 -2.11
N ALA A 4 7.03 37.34 -0.95
CA ALA A 4 6.13 36.31 -0.35
C ALA A 4 5.54 35.29 -1.35
N MET A 5 5.51 33.98 -1.09
CA MET A 5 6.16 33.11 -0.09
C MET A 5 6.02 31.67 -0.62
N ILE A 6 6.99 30.81 -0.30
CA ILE A 6 6.90 29.34 -0.10
C ILE A 6 5.90 28.56 -1.01
N THR A 7 6.45 27.64 -1.81
CA THR A 7 5.70 26.58 -2.51
C THR A 7 4.56 26.03 -1.66
N SER A 8 3.35 26.00 -2.22
CA SER A 8 2.18 25.35 -1.60
C SER A 8 2.56 23.97 -1.08
N GLU A 9 2.70 23.84 0.23
CA GLU A 9 2.92 22.59 0.91
C GLU A 9 1.60 21.81 0.75
N MET A 10 1.56 20.99 -0.30
CA MET A 10 0.34 20.29 -0.68
C MET A 10 -0.10 19.41 0.47
N ASP A 11 -1.34 19.60 0.89
CA ASP A 11 -2.07 18.81 1.89
C ASP A 11 -2.30 17.38 1.36
N GLU A 12 -1.24 16.63 1.06
CA GLU A 12 -1.31 15.18 0.86
C GLU A 12 -1.68 14.58 2.23
N PRO A 13 -2.85 13.94 2.36
CA PRO A 13 -3.26 13.39 3.64
C PRO A 13 -2.26 12.33 4.12
N GLY A 14 -2.06 12.30 5.44
CA GLY A 14 -0.98 11.55 6.08
C GLY A 14 -0.93 10.04 5.78
N PRO A 15 0.13 9.35 6.24
CA PRO A 15 0.33 7.93 5.97
C PRO A 15 -0.85 7.10 6.47
N VAL A 16 -1.26 6.11 5.67
CA VAL A 16 -2.37 5.23 6.02
C VAL A 16 -1.83 4.14 6.95
N TRP A 17 -2.29 4.12 8.20
CA TRP A 17 -1.84 3.12 9.18
C TRP A 17 -2.41 1.73 8.89
N LEU A 18 -1.51 0.79 8.63
CA LEU A 18 -1.79 -0.62 8.39
C LEU A 18 -1.35 -1.46 9.59
N THR A 19 -1.99 -2.61 9.81
CA THR A 19 -1.52 -3.57 10.82
C THR A 19 -0.34 -4.37 10.29
N GLU A 20 0.48 -4.95 11.17
CA GLU A 20 1.62 -5.78 10.77
C GLU A 20 1.20 -6.90 9.81
N ARG A 21 0.07 -7.58 10.10
CA ARG A 21 -0.46 -8.64 9.22
C ARG A 21 -0.98 -8.11 7.88
N GLU A 22 -1.49 -6.89 7.81
CA GLU A 22 -1.83 -6.26 6.52
C GLU A 22 -0.56 -5.97 5.72
N VAL A 23 0.48 -5.40 6.33
CA VAL A 23 1.76 -5.13 5.66
C VAL A 23 2.42 -6.42 5.17
N GLU A 24 2.46 -7.46 6.00
CA GLU A 24 3.00 -8.79 5.68
C GLU A 24 2.30 -9.42 4.46
N VAL A 25 0.96 -9.46 4.47
CA VAL A 25 0.17 -10.03 3.36
C VAL A 25 0.32 -9.22 2.08
N LEU A 26 0.37 -7.90 2.17
CA LEU A 26 0.60 -7.05 1.01
C LEU A 26 2.02 -7.20 0.47
N ARG A 27 3.04 -7.32 1.33
CA ARG A 27 4.44 -7.54 0.94
C ARG A 27 4.60 -8.85 0.17
N ALA A 28 4.13 -9.97 0.71
CA ALA A 28 4.18 -11.27 0.01
C ALA A 28 3.43 -11.23 -1.33
N TRP A 29 2.28 -10.55 -1.41
CA TRP A 29 1.56 -10.38 -2.68
C TRP A 29 2.26 -9.44 -3.67
N LEU A 30 3.02 -8.45 -3.20
CA LEU A 30 3.81 -7.60 -4.08
C LEU A 30 4.99 -8.37 -4.70
N CYS A 31 5.69 -9.19 -3.92
CA CYS A 31 6.82 -9.99 -4.37
C CYS A 31 6.46 -11.26 -5.18
N THR A 32 5.17 -11.51 -5.47
CA THR A 32 4.70 -12.70 -6.21
C THR A 32 3.74 -12.36 -7.35
N GLU A 33 3.68 -13.23 -8.37
CA GLU A 33 2.83 -13.04 -9.56
C GLU A 33 1.32 -13.09 -9.29
N SER A 34 0.88 -13.74 -8.20
CA SER A 34 -0.54 -14.02 -7.96
C SER A 34 -0.87 -14.13 -6.47
N LYS A 35 -2.15 -13.87 -6.12
CA LYS A 35 -2.63 -14.03 -4.74
C LYS A 35 -2.49 -15.49 -4.27
N ALA A 36 -2.75 -16.46 -5.15
CA ALA A 36 -2.47 -17.88 -4.91
C ALA A 36 -1.01 -18.18 -4.52
N SER A 37 -0.03 -17.45 -5.05
CA SER A 37 1.38 -17.64 -4.70
C SER A 37 1.73 -17.03 -3.35
N ALA A 38 1.30 -15.80 -3.07
CA ALA A 38 1.41 -15.20 -1.74
C ALA A 38 0.71 -16.03 -0.65
N ALA A 39 -0.45 -16.59 -0.97
CA ALA A 39 -1.22 -17.46 -0.08
C ALA A 39 -0.45 -18.75 0.28
N ARG A 40 0.25 -19.34 -0.70
CA ARG A 40 1.15 -20.48 -0.50
C ARG A 40 2.35 -20.13 0.37
N GLU A 41 2.98 -18.97 0.17
CA GLU A 41 4.11 -18.52 0.99
C GLU A 41 3.72 -18.23 2.45
N LEU A 42 2.53 -17.67 2.68
CA LEU A 42 2.02 -17.30 4.00
C LEU A 42 1.15 -18.38 4.66
N PHE A 43 1.03 -19.57 4.05
CA PHE A 43 0.21 -20.70 4.52
C PHE A 43 -1.25 -20.32 4.87
N ILE A 44 -1.88 -19.50 4.03
CA ILE A 44 -3.28 -19.06 4.15
C ILE A 44 -4.08 -19.35 2.87
N ALA A 45 -5.39 -19.10 2.89
CA ALA A 45 -6.22 -19.20 1.71
C ALA A 45 -6.07 -17.97 0.79
N GLU A 46 -6.24 -18.16 -0.52
CA GLU A 46 -6.19 -17.06 -1.51
C GLU A 46 -7.29 -16.01 -1.28
N CYS A 47 -8.47 -16.43 -0.81
CA CYS A 47 -9.54 -15.51 -0.41
C CYS A 47 -9.09 -14.57 0.72
N THR A 48 -8.33 -15.07 1.71
CA THR A 48 -7.78 -14.25 2.80
C THR A 48 -6.82 -13.19 2.26
N VAL A 49 -5.95 -13.52 1.30
CA VAL A 49 -5.10 -12.52 0.61
C VAL A 49 -5.95 -11.49 -0.13
N ALA A 50 -7.01 -11.92 -0.83
CA ALA A 50 -7.91 -11.01 -1.53
C ALA A 50 -8.66 -10.05 -0.59
N GLU A 51 -9.12 -10.54 0.57
CA GLU A 51 -9.76 -9.74 1.62
C GLU A 51 -8.80 -8.71 2.23
N HIS A 52 -7.56 -9.08 2.53
CA HIS A 52 -6.53 -8.14 3.00
C HIS A 52 -6.25 -7.05 1.95
N VAL A 53 -6.08 -7.41 0.68
CA VAL A 53 -5.89 -6.42 -0.41
C VAL A 53 -7.10 -5.50 -0.55
N ALA A 54 -8.32 -6.02 -0.44
CA ALA A 54 -9.55 -5.21 -0.49
C ALA A 54 -9.65 -4.25 0.71
N ARG A 55 -9.34 -4.73 1.93
CA ARG A 55 -9.36 -3.92 3.16
C ARG A 55 -8.34 -2.79 3.12
N VAL A 56 -7.10 -3.08 2.72
CA VAL A 56 -6.04 -2.07 2.59
C VAL A 56 -6.41 -1.03 1.52
N ARG A 57 -6.97 -1.45 0.38
CA ARG A 57 -7.50 -0.51 -0.63
C ARG A 57 -8.62 0.37 -0.09
N ALA A 58 -9.54 -0.18 0.70
CA ALA A 58 -10.60 0.61 1.34
C ALA A 58 -10.06 1.66 2.30
N LYS A 59 -9.01 1.35 3.08
CA LYS A 59 -8.29 2.33 3.91
C LYS A 59 -7.68 3.46 3.07
N TYR A 60 -7.01 3.13 1.97
CA TYR A 60 -6.45 4.11 1.03
C TYR A 60 -7.52 4.98 0.36
N VAL A 61 -8.69 4.42 0.03
CA VAL A 61 -9.84 5.19 -0.49
C VAL A 61 -10.41 6.12 0.58
N ALA A 62 -10.58 5.66 1.83
CA ALA A 62 -11.06 6.48 2.93
C ALA A 62 -10.11 7.66 3.26
N ALA A 63 -8.81 7.50 3.01
CA ALA A 63 -7.80 8.56 3.11
C ALA A 63 -7.65 9.41 1.83
N GLY A 64 -8.51 9.25 0.82
CA GLY A 64 -8.43 9.99 -0.46
C GLY A 64 -7.27 9.58 -1.39
N ARG A 65 -6.45 8.61 -0.99
CA ARG A 65 -5.20 8.21 -1.67
C ARG A 65 -5.39 6.92 -2.49
N HIS A 66 -6.31 6.97 -3.45
CA HIS A 66 -6.79 5.82 -4.22
C HIS A 66 -5.66 4.97 -4.87
N ALA A 67 -5.76 3.64 -4.74
CA ALA A 67 -4.78 2.68 -5.26
C ALA A 67 -5.45 1.44 -5.89
N THR A 68 -5.87 1.55 -7.16
CA THR A 68 -6.70 0.54 -7.84
C THR A 68 -5.92 -0.59 -8.54
N THR A 69 -4.62 -0.42 -8.77
CA THR A 69 -3.74 -1.44 -9.39
C THR A 69 -2.75 -2.03 -8.36
N LYS A 70 -2.05 -3.13 -8.70
CA LYS A 70 -0.97 -3.68 -7.85
C LYS A 70 0.15 -2.64 -7.68
N THR A 71 0.57 -2.03 -8.79
CA THR A 71 1.62 -1.01 -8.85
C THR A 71 1.26 0.28 -8.10
N ALA A 72 0.02 0.78 -8.23
CA ALA A 72 -0.42 1.97 -7.49
C ALA A 72 -0.43 1.72 -5.98
N LEU A 73 -0.79 0.49 -5.55
CA LEU A 73 -0.76 0.12 -4.14
C LEU A 73 0.67 -0.04 -3.61
N ALA A 74 1.58 -0.62 -4.39
CA ALA A 74 3.01 -0.65 -4.08
C ALA A 74 3.58 0.78 -3.91
N ALA A 75 3.23 1.70 -4.81
CA ALA A 75 3.68 3.09 -4.72
C ALA A 75 3.18 3.80 -3.45
N ARG A 76 1.92 3.59 -3.04
CA ARG A 76 1.41 4.14 -1.77
C ARG A 76 2.04 3.48 -0.54
N LEU A 77 2.29 2.16 -0.56
CA LEU A 77 2.99 1.46 0.52
C LEU A 77 4.46 1.92 0.67
N LEU A 78 5.15 2.25 -0.43
CA LEU A 78 6.48 2.84 -0.44
C LEU A 78 6.47 4.27 0.13
N GLN A 79 5.52 5.11 -0.29
CA GLN A 79 5.36 6.48 0.21
C GLN A 79 5.07 6.52 1.72
N ASP A 80 4.32 5.55 2.23
CA ASP A 80 3.94 5.45 3.65
C ASP A 80 4.98 4.70 4.50
N GLY A 81 6.05 4.16 3.90
CA GLY A 81 7.13 3.46 4.60
C GLY A 81 6.82 2.03 5.05
N HIS A 82 5.72 1.42 4.58
CA HIS A 82 5.31 0.05 4.93
C HIS A 82 6.18 -1.04 4.28
N ILE A 83 6.77 -0.73 3.14
CA ILE A 83 7.71 -1.58 2.39
C ILE A 83 8.84 -0.71 1.86
N ARG A 84 9.97 -1.32 1.54
CA ARG A 84 11.08 -0.66 0.84
C ARG A 84 11.24 -1.18 -0.59
N LEU A 85 11.91 -0.38 -1.43
CA LEU A 85 12.11 -0.73 -2.84
C LEU A 85 13.01 -1.97 -3.01
N ASP A 86 13.96 -2.17 -2.10
CA ASP A 86 14.87 -3.32 -2.04
C ASP A 86 14.17 -4.66 -1.68
N GLU A 87 12.90 -4.62 -1.30
CA GLU A 87 12.09 -5.82 -1.02
C GLU A 87 11.32 -6.32 -2.26
N LEU A 88 11.12 -5.45 -3.25
CA LEU A 88 10.44 -5.79 -4.49
C LEU A 88 11.44 -6.50 -5.43
N ARG A 89 11.11 -7.73 -5.82
CA ARG A 89 11.87 -8.55 -6.77
C ARG A 89 11.39 -8.33 -8.20
#